data_AF-A0A953F8W7-F1
#
_entry.id   AF-A0A953F8W7-F1
#
_cell.length_a   1.000
_cell.length_b   1.000
_cell.length_c   1.000
_cell.angle_alpha   90.00
_cell.angle_beta   90.00
_cell.angle_gamma   90.00
#
_symmetry.space_group_name_H-M   'P 1'
#
loop_
_entity.id
_entity.type
_entity.pdbx_description
1 polymer ?
#
loop_
_entity_poly.entity_id
_entity_poly.type
_entity_poly.pdbx_seq_one_letter_code
_entity_poly.pdbx_strand_id
1 'polypeptide(L)'
;MKKKFWLLISLLACAGTLAAQNQLVAVRKGSVVTFWNVGDDIILWDRKGQQQSGTITRIDEFSLLIRTDSIAFSQIEKIDCKGRLSPGIVHTIGDLLFKAGAGYFLLHQANEIILQGNGFDKDPSVWQPALAVAGTGWVLRKIKPRYLHTGYKVRLKQARYGTLLYQRR
;
A
#
# COMPACT_ATOMS: atom_id res chain seq x y z
N MET A 1 -15.25 -45.50 3.94
CA MET A 1 -14.10 -44.56 3.84
C MET A 1 -14.00 -43.86 2.47
N LYS A 2 -14.29 -44.53 1.34
CA LYS A 2 -14.15 -43.95 -0.02
C LYS A 2 -14.96 -42.66 -0.29
N LYS A 3 -16.18 -42.51 0.24
CA LYS A 3 -17.04 -41.32 0.00
C LYS A 3 -16.48 -40.03 0.64
N LYS A 4 -15.88 -40.11 1.82
CA LYS A 4 -15.27 -38.96 2.51
C LYS A 4 -14.01 -38.47 1.79
N PHE A 5 -13.26 -39.40 1.19
CA PHE A 5 -12.06 -39.09 0.40
C PHE A 5 -12.39 -38.33 -0.90
N TRP A 6 -13.44 -38.74 -1.62
CA TRP A 6 -13.92 -38.02 -2.82
C TRP A 6 -14.45 -36.62 -2.50
N LEU A 7 -15.13 -36.46 -1.36
CA LEU A 7 -15.60 -35.16 -0.88
C LEU A 7 -14.41 -34.23 -0.59
N LEU A 8 -13.34 -34.76 0.01
CA LEU A 8 -12.13 -34.01 0.30
C LEU A 8 -11.38 -33.57 -0.97
N ILE A 9 -11.29 -34.44 -1.98
CA ILE A 9 -10.71 -34.12 -3.29
C ILE A 9 -11.54 -33.05 -4.02
N SER A 10 -12.87 -33.15 -3.98
CA SER A 10 -13.76 -32.13 -4.55
C SER A 10 -13.61 -30.79 -3.85
N LEU A 11 -13.43 -30.78 -2.52
CA LEU A 11 -13.23 -29.55 -1.75
C LEU A 11 -11.88 -28.91 -2.06
N LEU A 12 -10.81 -29.72 -2.16
CA LEU A 12 -9.48 -29.25 -2.55
C LEU A 12 -9.45 -28.72 -3.99
N ALA A 13 -10.17 -29.37 -4.91
CA ALA A 13 -10.28 -28.92 -6.30
C ALA A 13 -11.03 -27.58 -6.40
N CYS A 14 -12.11 -27.39 -5.63
CA CYS A 14 -12.79 -26.09 -5.54
C CYS A 14 -11.90 -25.02 -4.89
N ALA A 15 -11.12 -25.35 -3.87
CA ALA A 15 -10.19 -24.40 -3.26
C ALA A 15 -9.11 -23.93 -4.25
N GLY A 16 -8.67 -24.81 -5.17
CA GLY A 16 -7.70 -24.48 -6.21
C GLY A 16 -8.20 -23.45 -7.24
N THR A 17 -9.49 -23.46 -7.59
CA THR A 17 -10.05 -22.50 -8.57
C THR A 17 -10.28 -21.11 -7.97
N LEU A 18 -10.54 -21.01 -6.66
CA LEU A 18 -10.62 -19.73 -5.94
C LEU A 18 -9.29 -18.97 -5.89
N ALA A 19 -8.16 -19.67 -5.99
CA ALA A 19 -6.82 -19.06 -5.97
C ALA A 19 -6.43 -18.39 -7.31
N ALA A 20 -7.19 -18.59 -8.39
CA ALA A 20 -6.85 -18.10 -9.74
C ALA A 20 -7.46 -16.73 -10.09
N GLN A 21 -7.81 -15.90 -9.10
CA GLN A 21 -8.41 -14.60 -9.38
C GLN A 21 -7.36 -13.60 -9.89
N ASN A 22 -7.69 -12.93 -11.01
CA ASN A 22 -6.88 -11.86 -11.57
C ASN A 22 -6.85 -10.64 -10.64
N GLN A 23 -5.71 -9.97 -10.59
CA GLN A 23 -5.51 -8.72 -9.86
C GLN A 23 -5.20 -7.58 -10.82
N LEU A 24 -5.69 -6.40 -10.49
CA LEU A 24 -5.27 -5.16 -11.12
C LEU A 24 -4.12 -4.59 -10.32
N VAL A 25 -3.00 -4.29 -10.98
CA VAL A 25 -1.78 -3.86 -10.32
C VAL A 25 -1.27 -2.57 -10.95
N ALA A 26 -0.94 -1.60 -10.10
CA ALA A 26 -0.24 -0.40 -10.54
C ALA A 26 1.26 -0.58 -10.33
N VAL A 27 2.02 -0.52 -11.42
CA VAL A 27 3.46 -0.74 -11.44
C VAL A 27 4.18 0.58 -11.71
N ARG A 28 5.16 0.93 -10.87
CA ARG A 28 6.04 2.09 -11.03
C ARG A 28 7.49 1.61 -11.01
N LYS A 29 8.24 1.89 -12.08
CA LYS A 29 9.67 1.49 -12.22
C LYS A 29 9.91 -0.01 -11.92
N GLY A 30 8.99 -0.89 -12.31
CA GLY A 30 9.11 -2.33 -12.10
C GLY A 30 8.58 -2.85 -10.76
N SER A 31 8.32 -1.97 -9.78
CA SER A 31 7.75 -2.36 -8.48
C SER A 31 6.24 -2.16 -8.45
N VAL A 32 5.53 -3.07 -7.78
CA VAL A 32 4.10 -2.93 -7.48
C VAL A 32 3.91 -1.85 -6.41
N VAL A 33 3.11 -0.84 -6.74
CA VAL A 33 2.81 0.28 -5.84
C VAL A 33 1.54 0.02 -5.03
N THR A 34 0.54 -0.56 -5.69
CA THR A 34 -0.78 -0.87 -5.13
C THR A 34 -1.45 -1.91 -6.03
N PHE A 35 -2.42 -2.64 -5.45
CA PHE A 35 -3.20 -3.66 -6.15
C PHE A 35 -4.68 -3.61 -5.75
N TRP A 36 -5.52 -4.11 -6.63
CA TRP A 36 -6.95 -4.31 -6.43
C TRP A 36 -7.36 -5.71 -6.88
N ASN A 37 -8.27 -6.31 -6.13
CA ASN A 37 -8.84 -7.62 -6.46
C ASN A 37 -10.20 -7.46 -7.13
N VAL A 38 -10.66 -8.53 -7.78
CA VAL A 38 -12.09 -8.65 -8.14
C VAL A 38 -12.93 -8.55 -6.86
N GLY A 39 -14.01 -7.77 -6.90
CA GLY A 39 -14.85 -7.47 -5.76
C GLY A 39 -14.45 -6.23 -4.95
N ASP A 40 -13.27 -5.63 -5.21
CA ASP A 40 -12.93 -4.34 -4.60
C ASP A 40 -13.69 -3.19 -5.28
N ASP A 41 -14.06 -2.18 -4.49
CA ASP A 41 -14.54 -0.90 -5.02
C ASP A 41 -13.38 -0.03 -5.49
N ILE A 42 -13.58 0.63 -6.63
CA ILE A 42 -12.60 1.50 -7.26
C ILE A 42 -13.25 2.82 -7.69
N ILE A 43 -12.49 3.91 -7.56
CA ILE A 43 -12.84 5.23 -8.08
C ILE A 43 -11.72 5.66 -9.02
N LEU A 44 -12.08 6.04 -10.23
CA LEU A 44 -11.14 6.34 -11.30
C LEU A 44 -11.65 7.48 -12.16
N TRP A 45 -10.73 8.17 -12.81
CA TRP A 45 -11.03 9.25 -13.72
C TRP A 45 -10.46 8.93 -15.08
N ASP A 46 -11.27 9.16 -16.10
CA ASP A 46 -10.84 9.06 -17.48
C ASP A 46 -9.95 10.26 -17.86
N ARG A 47 -9.32 10.19 -19.04
CA ARG A 47 -8.53 11.31 -19.62
C ARG A 47 -9.36 12.53 -20.00
N LYS A 48 -10.68 12.45 -19.97
CA LYS A 48 -11.60 13.59 -20.18
C LYS A 48 -11.98 14.23 -18.84
N GLY A 49 -11.47 13.72 -17.71
CA GLY A 49 -11.75 14.20 -16.36
C GLY A 49 -13.06 13.66 -15.75
N GLN A 50 -13.79 12.78 -16.43
CA GLN A 50 -15.01 12.17 -15.91
C GLN A 50 -14.69 11.13 -14.85
N GLN A 51 -15.37 11.23 -13.71
CA GLN A 51 -15.25 10.27 -12.63
C GLN A 51 -16.15 9.07 -12.87
N GLN A 52 -15.60 7.87 -12.73
CA GLN A 52 -16.34 6.63 -12.72
C GLN A 52 -15.99 5.84 -11.46
N SER A 53 -16.99 5.23 -10.85
CA SER A 53 -16.83 4.45 -9.62
C SER A 53 -17.70 3.21 -9.65
N GLY A 54 -17.19 2.14 -9.07
CA GLY A 54 -17.99 0.94 -8.81
C GLY A 54 -17.12 -0.24 -8.39
N THR A 55 -17.76 -1.39 -8.27
CA THR A 55 -17.10 -2.65 -7.89
C THR A 55 -16.50 -3.34 -9.10
N ILE A 56 -15.26 -3.78 -8.98
CA ILE A 56 -14.55 -4.55 -10.02
C ILE A 56 -15.21 -5.92 -10.14
N THR A 57 -15.73 -6.23 -11.33
CA THR A 57 -16.35 -7.53 -11.62
C THR A 57 -15.42 -8.46 -12.38
N ARG A 58 -14.55 -7.91 -13.23
CA ARG A 58 -13.53 -8.65 -13.98
C ARG A 58 -12.34 -7.76 -14.33
N ILE A 59 -11.17 -8.38 -14.38
CA ILE A 59 -9.92 -7.74 -14.79
C ILE A 59 -9.37 -8.53 -15.98
N ASP A 60 -9.31 -7.85 -17.12
CA ASP A 60 -8.75 -8.36 -18.37
C ASP A 60 -7.36 -7.75 -18.61
N GLU A 61 -6.72 -8.13 -19.71
CA GLU A 61 -5.31 -7.81 -19.97
C GLU A 61 -5.07 -6.31 -20.20
N PHE A 62 -6.05 -5.64 -20.83
CA PHE A 62 -5.98 -4.23 -21.22
C PHE A 62 -7.15 -3.39 -20.71
N SER A 63 -8.09 -4.01 -20.00
CA SER A 63 -9.33 -3.38 -19.55
C SER A 63 -9.76 -3.87 -18.18
N LEU A 64 -10.54 -3.02 -17.53
CA LEU A 64 -11.21 -3.28 -16.27
C LEU A 64 -12.71 -3.29 -16.53
N LEU A 65 -13.41 -4.35 -16.12
CA LEU A 65 -14.85 -4.30 -16.02
C LEU A 65 -15.25 -3.91 -14.59
N ILE A 66 -16.00 -2.83 -14.53
CA ILE A 66 -16.74 -2.41 -13.36
C ILE A 66 -18.20 -2.81 -13.59
N ARG A 67 -19.00 -2.95 -12.53
CA ARG A 67 -20.44 -3.28 -12.64
C ARG A 67 -21.19 -2.45 -13.69
N THR A 68 -20.81 -1.19 -13.89
CA THR A 68 -21.50 -0.24 -14.77
C THR A 68 -20.91 -0.13 -16.17
N ASP A 69 -19.62 -0.40 -16.36
CA ASP A 69 -18.94 -0.14 -17.64
C ASP A 69 -17.62 -0.94 -17.77
N SER A 70 -17.12 -1.05 -19.01
CA SER A 70 -15.81 -1.60 -19.35
C SER A 70 -14.84 -0.49 -19.75
N ILE A 71 -13.74 -0.34 -19.02
CA ILE A 71 -12.82 0.78 -19.16
C ILE A 71 -11.45 0.27 -19.56
N ALA A 72 -10.92 0.77 -20.68
CA ALA A 72 -9.58 0.43 -21.11
C ALA A 72 -8.53 1.12 -20.22
N PHE A 73 -7.43 0.44 -19.89
CA PHE A 73 -6.35 1.02 -19.08
C PHE A 73 -5.74 2.27 -19.72
N SER A 74 -5.77 2.36 -21.05
CA SER A 74 -5.29 3.53 -21.80
C SER A 74 -6.14 4.77 -21.56
N GLN A 75 -7.43 4.61 -21.23
CA GLN A 75 -8.38 5.70 -21.00
C GLN A 75 -8.35 6.22 -19.57
N ILE A 76 -7.79 5.45 -18.62
CA ILE A 76 -7.66 5.85 -17.23
C ILE A 76 -6.51 6.85 -17.10
N GLU A 77 -6.77 8.00 -16.47
CA GLU A 77 -5.77 9.03 -16.16
C GLU A 77 -5.32 8.99 -14.70
N LYS A 78 -6.23 8.74 -13.78
CA LYS A 78 -5.92 8.64 -12.35
C LYS A 78 -6.86 7.71 -11.62
N ILE A 79 -6.36 7.08 -10.56
CA ILE A 79 -7.12 6.17 -9.69
C ILE A 79 -7.01 6.64 -8.24
N ASP A 80 -8.10 6.60 -7.48
CA ASP A 80 -8.08 6.79 -6.03
C ASP A 80 -7.44 5.58 -5.36
N CYS A 81 -6.32 5.83 -4.68
CA CYS A 81 -5.50 4.85 -4.00
C CYS A 81 -5.46 5.11 -2.49
N LYS A 82 -6.43 5.87 -1.94
CA LYS A 82 -6.49 6.23 -0.52
C LYS A 82 -6.27 4.99 0.36
N GLY A 83 -5.21 5.03 1.15
CA GLY A 83 -4.84 3.96 2.08
C GLY A 83 -4.23 2.69 1.46
N ARG A 84 -4.21 2.54 0.12
CA ARG A 84 -3.71 1.35 -0.59
C ARG A 84 -2.27 1.50 -1.11
N LEU A 85 -1.76 2.72 -1.17
CA LEU A 85 -0.39 3.00 -1.62
C LEU A 85 0.66 2.44 -0.67
N SER A 86 1.60 1.70 -1.25
CA SER A 86 2.84 1.32 -0.58
C SER A 86 3.60 2.56 -0.10
N PRO A 87 4.23 2.51 1.09
CA PRO A 87 4.99 3.63 1.63
C PRO A 87 6.08 4.06 0.65
N GLY A 88 6.06 5.33 0.26
CA GLY A 88 7.07 5.92 -0.62
C GLY A 88 8.33 6.36 0.13
N ILE A 89 9.27 6.97 -0.60
CA ILE A 89 10.50 7.55 -0.05
C ILE A 89 10.21 8.53 1.10
N VAL A 90 9.17 9.35 0.97
CA VAL A 90 8.75 10.31 2.02
C VAL A 90 8.38 9.61 3.33
N HIS A 91 7.67 8.47 3.26
CA HIS A 91 7.35 7.68 4.45
C HIS A 91 8.60 7.06 5.06
N THR A 92 9.57 6.66 4.23
CA THR A 92 10.85 6.09 4.69
C THR A 92 11.69 7.15 5.41
N ILE A 93 11.79 8.35 4.85
CA ILE A 93 12.44 9.50 5.48
C ILE A 93 11.72 9.86 6.79
N GLY A 94 10.38 9.88 6.77
CA GLY A 94 9.57 10.13 7.96
C GLY A 94 9.81 9.11 9.06
N ASP A 95 9.87 7.81 8.74
CA ASP A 95 10.20 6.75 9.69
C ASP A 95 11.61 6.88 10.24
N LEU A 96 12.59 7.25 9.41
CA LEU A 96 13.96 7.46 9.84
C LEU A 96 14.05 8.63 10.83
N LEU A 97 13.45 9.78 10.49
CA LEU A 97 13.39 10.96 11.35
C LEU A 97 12.70 10.64 12.67
N PHE A 98 11.55 9.95 12.62
CA PHE A 98 10.82 9.56 13.82
C PHE A 98 11.68 8.69 14.75
N LYS A 99 12.34 7.66 14.19
CA LYS A 99 13.23 6.78 14.96
C LYS A 99 14.48 7.49 15.46
N ALA A 100 15.06 8.40 14.67
CA ALA A 100 16.24 9.17 15.06
C ALA A 100 15.92 10.11 16.23
N GLY A 101 14.81 10.86 16.16
CA GLY A 101 14.38 11.75 17.25
C GLY A 101 14.04 10.98 18.53
N ALA A 102 13.26 9.90 18.41
CA ALA A 102 12.94 9.05 19.56
C ALA A 102 14.17 8.35 20.14
N GLY A 103 15.06 7.83 19.27
CA GLY A 103 16.28 7.15 19.67
C GLY A 103 17.28 8.07 20.36
N TYR A 104 17.49 9.27 19.83
CA TYR A 104 18.34 10.28 20.44
C TYR A 104 17.85 10.66 21.86
N PHE A 105 16.54 10.86 22.01
CA PHE A 105 15.94 11.14 23.32
C PHE A 105 16.16 10.00 24.32
N LEU A 106 15.92 8.75 23.90
CA LEU A 106 16.10 7.58 24.77
C LEU A 106 17.56 7.36 25.16
N LEU A 107 18.50 7.58 24.24
CA LEU A 107 19.93 7.48 24.53
C LEU A 107 20.39 8.55 25.51
N HIS A 108 19.90 9.79 25.37
CA HIS A 108 20.19 10.86 26.32
C HIS A 108 19.65 10.53 27.71
N GLN A 109 18.38 10.13 27.82
CA GLN A 109 17.80 9.77 29.12
C GLN A 109 18.48 8.54 29.76
N ALA A 110 18.87 7.56 28.95
CA ALA A 110 19.63 6.42 29.45
C ALA A 110 21.01 6.85 29.97
N ASN A 111 21.69 7.77 29.27
CA ASN A 111 22.98 8.30 29.71
C ASN A 111 22.84 9.10 31.02
N GLU A 112 21.86 9.99 31.11
CA GLU A 112 21.61 10.79 32.33
C GLU A 112 21.28 9.90 33.53
N ILE A 113 20.39 8.91 33.35
CA ILE A 113 19.93 8.04 34.45
C ILE A 113 20.99 7.00 34.85
N ILE A 114 21.66 6.36 33.88
CA ILE A 114 22.56 5.22 34.14
C ILE A 114 23.99 5.69 34.41
N LEU A 115 24.51 6.65 33.64
CA LEU A 115 25.92 7.04 33.68
C LEU A 115 26.17 8.25 34.59
N GLN A 116 25.25 9.21 34.63
CA GLN A 116 25.40 10.39 35.49
C GLN A 116 24.66 10.25 36.83
N GLY A 117 23.74 9.28 36.96
CA GLY A 117 22.92 9.11 38.16
C GLY A 117 21.94 10.26 38.40
N ASN A 118 21.76 11.12 37.41
CA ASN A 118 20.78 12.19 37.43
C ASN A 118 19.38 11.60 37.24
N GLY A 119 18.37 12.27 37.77
CA GLY A 119 16.98 11.94 37.49
C GLY A 119 16.63 12.15 36.01
N PHE A 120 15.35 12.08 35.69
CA PHE A 120 14.88 12.38 34.33
C PHE A 120 15.26 13.81 33.95
N ASP A 121 16.24 13.95 33.05
CA ASP A 121 16.71 15.25 32.58
C ASP A 121 15.64 15.91 31.70
N LYS A 122 15.42 17.20 31.92
CA LYS A 122 14.43 18.03 31.23
C LYS A 122 15.10 19.18 30.48
N ASP A 123 16.39 19.08 30.18
CA ASP A 123 17.10 20.11 29.43
C ASP A 123 16.40 20.41 28.08
N PRO A 124 15.85 21.63 27.91
CA PRO A 124 15.24 22.10 26.67
C PRO A 124 16.12 21.91 25.44
N SER A 125 17.45 21.96 25.61
CA SER A 125 18.41 21.83 24.52
C SER A 125 18.37 20.45 23.85
N VAL A 126 17.90 19.41 24.55
CA VAL A 126 17.87 18.03 24.07
C VAL A 126 16.46 17.57 23.72
N TRP A 127 15.47 17.83 24.59
CA TRP A 127 14.12 17.32 24.34
C TRP A 127 13.39 18.10 23.25
N GLN A 128 13.66 19.40 23.07
CA GLN A 128 13.00 20.18 22.02
C GLN A 128 13.43 19.76 20.60
N PRO A 129 14.73 19.60 20.29
CA PRO A 129 15.14 19.08 18.98
C PRO A 129 14.66 17.65 18.75
N ALA A 130 14.71 16.79 19.78
CA ALA A 130 14.26 15.41 19.68
C ALA A 130 12.76 15.32 19.34
N LEU A 131 11.92 16.11 20.02
CA LEU A 131 10.49 16.21 19.72
C LEU A 131 10.21 16.84 18.35
N ALA A 132 10.97 17.86 17.94
CA ALA A 132 10.81 18.47 16.62
C ALA A 132 11.12 17.47 15.50
N VAL A 133 12.22 16.71 15.64
CA VAL A 133 12.63 15.68 14.68
C VAL A 133 11.65 14.51 14.67
N ALA A 134 11.22 14.04 15.84
CA ALA A 134 10.23 12.98 15.94
C ALA A 134 8.86 13.42 15.36
N GLY A 135 8.40 14.63 15.70
CA GLY A 135 7.15 15.19 15.22
C GLY A 135 7.13 15.39 13.71
N THR A 136 8.19 15.96 13.13
CA THR A 136 8.33 16.09 11.68
C THR A 136 8.36 14.73 10.97
N GLY A 137 9.08 13.77 11.53
CA GLY A 137 9.09 12.38 11.05
C GLY A 137 7.70 11.75 11.05
N TRP A 138 6.94 11.94 12.14
CA TRP A 138 5.58 11.43 12.26
C TRP A 138 4.62 12.05 11.23
N VAL A 139 4.70 13.37 11.00
CA VAL A 139 3.90 14.06 9.98
C VAL A 139 4.23 13.52 8.59
N LEU A 140 5.51 13.43 8.24
CA LEU A 140 5.94 12.92 6.94
C LEU A 140 5.50 11.47 6.69
N ARG A 141 5.49 10.63 7.74
CA ARG A 141 4.98 9.26 7.70
C ARG A 141 3.48 9.21 7.36
N LYS A 142 2.70 10.20 7.78
CA LYS A 142 1.24 10.27 7.56
C LYS A 142 0.86 10.80 6.17
N ILE A 143 1.75 11.50 5.49
CA ILE A 143 1.49 12.02 4.14
C ILE A 143 1.51 10.86 3.15
N LYS A 144 0.32 10.43 2.71
CA LYS A 144 0.14 9.48 1.61
C LYS A 144 -0.60 10.18 0.46
N PRO A 145 -0.11 10.08 -0.79
CA PRO A 145 -0.85 10.62 -1.92
C PRO A 145 -2.20 9.91 -2.02
N ARG A 146 -3.25 10.65 -2.36
CA ARG A 146 -4.59 10.06 -2.53
C ARG A 146 -4.75 9.45 -3.92
N TYR A 147 -4.23 10.13 -4.93
CA TYR A 147 -4.42 9.76 -6.33
C TYR A 147 -3.13 9.27 -6.96
N LEU A 148 -3.26 8.26 -7.81
CA LEU A 148 -2.18 7.74 -8.62
C LEU A 148 -2.47 8.05 -10.09
N HIS A 149 -1.67 8.93 -10.68
CA HIS A 149 -1.76 9.26 -12.09
C HIS A 149 -1.11 8.15 -12.92
N THR A 150 -1.88 7.61 -13.87
CA THR A 150 -1.48 6.58 -14.83
C THR A 150 -0.86 7.26 -16.05
N GLY A 151 0.20 6.66 -16.59
CA GLY A 151 0.95 7.25 -17.70
C GLY A 151 2.34 6.62 -17.86
N TYR A 152 3.33 7.42 -18.23
CA TYR A 152 4.68 6.90 -18.51
C TYR A 152 5.33 6.25 -17.28
N LYS A 153 5.19 6.88 -16.10
CA LYS A 153 5.84 6.44 -14.85
C LYS A 153 5.07 5.34 -14.12
N VAL A 154 3.75 5.25 -14.31
CA VAL A 154 2.88 4.29 -13.62
C VAL A 154 1.98 3.62 -14.64
N ARG A 155 2.11 2.30 -14.77
CA ARG A 155 1.31 1.51 -15.70
C ARG A 155 0.40 0.56 -14.95
N LEU A 156 -0.83 0.44 -15.43
CA LEU A 156 -1.76 -0.59 -14.98
C LEU A 156 -1.49 -1.88 -15.74
N LYS A 157 -1.52 -2.98 -15.02
CA LYS A 157 -1.39 -4.32 -15.58
C LYS A 157 -2.31 -5.28 -14.86
N GLN A 158 -2.78 -6.28 -15.58
CA GLN A 158 -3.29 -7.49 -14.97
C GLN A 158 -2.12 -8.31 -14.41
N ALA A 159 -2.22 -8.75 -13.15
CA ALA A 159 -1.40 -9.84 -12.62
C ALA A 159 -2.26 -11.07 -12.44
N ARG A 160 -1.71 -12.20 -12.87
CA ARG A 160 -2.30 -13.53 -12.66
C ARG A 160 -1.62 -14.19 -11.47
N TYR A 161 -2.33 -15.08 -10.80
CA TYR A 161 -1.77 -15.91 -9.74
C TYR A 161 -0.51 -16.64 -10.25
N GLY A 162 0.57 -16.60 -9.47
CA GLY A 162 1.88 -17.18 -9.83
C GLY A 162 2.83 -16.24 -10.60
N THR A 163 2.41 -15.02 -10.94
CA THR A 163 3.31 -14.00 -11.53
C THR A 163 4.03 -13.19 -10.45
N LEU A 164 5.24 -12.68 -10.76
CA LEU A 164 6.03 -11.83 -9.84
C LEU A 164 5.31 -10.54 -9.40
N LEU A 165 4.29 -10.13 -10.15
CA LEU A 165 3.51 -8.93 -9.87
C LEU A 165 2.29 -9.20 -8.98
N TYR A 166 1.94 -10.47 -8.75
CA TYR A 166 0.81 -10.85 -7.91
C TYR A 166 1.13 -10.60 -6.44
N GLN A 167 0.24 -9.89 -5.74
CA GLN A 167 0.41 -9.57 -4.33
C GLN A 167 -0.62 -10.35 -3.51
N ARG A 168 -0.14 -11.10 -2.50
CA ARG A 168 -1.03 -11.75 -1.53
C ARG A 168 -1.48 -10.70 -0.51
N ARG A 169 -2.75 -10.77 -0.15
CA ARG A 169 -3.34 -9.91 0.90
C ARG A 169 -2.86 -10.36 2.27
#